data_AF-A0A2S9MGK8-F1
#
_entry.id   AF-A0A2S9MGK8-F1
#
_cell.length_a   1.000
_cell.length_b   1.000
_cell.length_c   1.000
_cell.angle_alpha   90.00
_cell.angle_beta   90.00
_cell.angle_gamma   90.00
#
_symmetry.space_group_name_H-M   'P 1'
#
loop_
_entity.id
_entity.type
_entity.pdbx_description
1 polymer ?
#
loop_
_entity_poly.entity_id
_entity_poly.type
_entity_poly.pdbx_seq_one_letter_code
_entity_poly.pdbx_strand_id
1 'polypeptide(L)'
;MKQVHQIGDRITDRAAPPDEDAVRQWLGPKAFKHWRELQSWIDASYPGVFDPDWIYGGKKRGWSLRYKKTRALCTLLPGYRHLSVLVVLGKAEREKFDERRYSWSPQLVKRYDEARAYPDGKWLTVEIASADDRRELTELVGMKRSPIDRPSKGAVAVRARRI
;
A
#
# COMPACT_ATOMS: atom_id res chain seq x y z
N MET A 1 28.47 14.05 -15.52
CA MET A 1 28.20 14.25 -14.07
C MET A 1 27.21 13.18 -13.64
N LYS A 2 27.53 12.31 -12.67
CA LYS A 2 26.56 11.33 -12.16
C LYS A 2 25.51 12.09 -11.35
N GLN A 3 24.24 11.95 -11.70
CA GLN A 3 23.16 12.53 -10.92
C GLN A 3 23.18 11.91 -9.52
N VAL A 4 23.37 12.75 -8.49
CA VAL A 4 23.36 12.30 -7.10
C VAL A 4 21.90 12.24 -6.67
N HIS A 5 21.39 11.03 -6.47
CA HIS A 5 20.02 10.80 -5.99
C HIS A 5 19.99 10.78 -4.46
N GLN A 6 18.99 11.42 -3.88
CA GLN A 6 18.67 11.36 -2.46
C GLN A 6 17.67 10.24 -2.18
N ILE A 7 17.73 9.66 -0.97
CA ILE A 7 16.79 8.61 -0.56
C ILE A 7 15.36 9.15 -0.68
N GLY A 8 14.51 8.43 -1.40
CA GLY A 8 13.11 8.81 -1.64
C GLY A 8 12.87 9.58 -2.94
N ASP A 9 13.91 9.95 -3.70
CA ASP A 9 13.76 10.60 -5.01
C ASP A 9 12.85 9.80 -5.94
N ARG A 10 11.99 10.48 -6.69
CA ARG A 10 10.99 9.84 -7.55
C ARG A 10 11.56 9.53 -8.93
N ILE A 11 11.08 8.46 -9.56
CA ILE A 11 11.35 8.19 -10.97
C ILE A 11 10.54 9.20 -11.79
N THR A 12 11.20 10.21 -12.35
CA THR A 12 10.52 11.38 -12.95
C THR A 12 10.66 11.49 -14.46
N ASP A 13 11.48 10.65 -15.10
CA ASP A 13 11.55 10.57 -16.55
C ASP A 13 10.19 10.13 -17.11
N ARG A 14 9.54 11.01 -17.88
CA ARG A 14 8.18 10.81 -18.38
C ARG A 14 8.15 10.00 -19.68
N ALA A 15 9.30 9.69 -20.30
CA ALA A 15 9.36 9.07 -21.62
C ALA A 15 8.55 7.77 -21.72
N ALA A 16 8.68 6.89 -20.72
CA ALA A 16 7.91 5.67 -20.59
C ALA A 16 7.76 5.29 -19.10
N PRO A 17 6.75 4.46 -18.75
CA PRO A 17 6.70 3.81 -17.46
C PRO A 17 7.98 2.98 -17.22
N PRO A 18 8.48 2.92 -15.98
CA PRO A 18 9.66 2.11 -15.69
C PRO A 18 9.33 0.63 -15.81
N ASP A 19 10.23 -0.13 -16.44
CA ASP A 19 10.18 -1.59 -16.40
C ASP A 19 10.65 -2.12 -15.02
N GLU A 20 10.58 -3.44 -14.83
CA GLU A 20 10.94 -4.04 -13.55
C GLU A 20 12.42 -3.82 -13.20
N ASP A 21 13.33 -3.85 -14.17
CA ASP A 21 14.76 -3.69 -13.93
C ASP A 21 15.09 -2.25 -13.52
N ALA A 22 14.46 -1.26 -14.15
CA ALA A 22 14.55 0.14 -13.75
C ALA A 22 14.03 0.33 -12.31
N VAL A 23 12.88 -0.24 -11.96
CA VAL A 23 12.33 -0.20 -10.59
C VAL A 23 13.28 -0.88 -9.60
N ARG A 24 13.84 -2.04 -9.94
CA ARG A 24 14.78 -2.80 -9.11
C ARG A 24 16.06 -2.03 -8.84
N GLN A 25 16.65 -1.43 -9.87
CA GLN A 25 17.85 -0.60 -9.74
C GLN A 25 17.58 0.63 -8.87
N TRP A 26 16.44 1.29 -9.09
CA TRP A 26 16.05 2.50 -8.36
C TRP A 26 15.78 2.24 -6.88
N LEU A 27 14.95 1.24 -6.56
CA LEU A 27 14.62 0.84 -5.20
C LEU A 27 15.82 0.22 -4.46
N GLY A 28 16.74 -0.41 -5.18
CA GLY A 28 17.75 -1.25 -4.58
C GLY A 28 17.20 -2.53 -3.95
N PRO A 29 18.09 -3.44 -3.53
CA PRO A 29 17.72 -4.82 -3.21
C PRO A 29 16.74 -4.92 -2.03
N LYS A 30 16.96 -4.11 -0.96
CA LYS A 30 16.11 -4.15 0.23
C LYS A 30 14.68 -3.69 -0.08
N ALA A 31 14.50 -2.49 -0.64
CA ALA A 31 13.17 -1.97 -0.93
C ALA A 31 12.48 -2.75 -2.06
N PHE A 32 13.23 -3.25 -3.05
CA PHE A 32 12.68 -4.10 -4.12
C PHE A 32 12.13 -5.43 -3.59
N LYS A 33 12.74 -6.00 -2.55
CA LYS A 33 12.17 -7.18 -1.87
C LYS A 33 10.78 -6.87 -1.31
N HIS A 34 10.61 -5.76 -0.60
CA HIS A 34 9.28 -5.35 -0.09
C HIS A 34 8.30 -5.03 -1.22
N TRP A 35 8.76 -4.43 -2.31
CA TRP A 35 7.97 -4.18 -3.51
C TRP A 35 7.39 -5.48 -4.06
N ARG A 36 8.23 -6.47 -4.37
CA ARG A 36 7.80 -7.76 -4.92
C ARG A 36 6.88 -8.53 -3.97
N GLU A 37 7.20 -8.55 -2.66
CA GLU A 37 6.36 -9.23 -1.67
C GLU A 37 4.97 -8.59 -1.56
N LEU A 38 4.85 -7.26 -1.67
CA LEU A 38 3.53 -6.60 -1.68
C LEU A 38 2.75 -6.93 -2.94
N GLN A 39 3.38 -6.97 -4.13
CA GLN A 39 2.70 -7.39 -5.36
C GLN A 39 2.19 -8.83 -5.23
N SER A 40 3.07 -9.76 -4.81
CA SER A 40 2.68 -11.16 -4.60
C SER A 40 1.55 -11.32 -3.59
N TRP A 41 1.56 -10.54 -2.50
CA TRP A 41 0.47 -10.55 -1.53
C TRP A 41 -0.84 -10.05 -2.12
N ILE A 42 -0.82 -8.97 -2.93
CA ILE A 42 -2.03 -8.46 -3.60
C ILE A 42 -2.56 -9.50 -4.59
N ASP A 43 -1.70 -10.10 -5.41
CA ASP A 43 -2.07 -11.11 -6.41
C ASP A 43 -2.70 -12.35 -5.75
N ALA A 44 -2.11 -12.82 -4.65
CA ALA A 44 -2.64 -13.95 -3.88
C ALA A 44 -3.94 -13.60 -3.14
N SER A 45 -4.03 -12.38 -2.60
CA SER A 45 -5.18 -11.92 -1.81
C SER A 45 -6.41 -11.59 -2.66
N TYR A 46 -6.18 -11.18 -3.91
CA TYR A 46 -7.20 -10.66 -4.83
C TYR A 46 -6.98 -11.17 -6.27
N PRO A 47 -6.99 -12.50 -6.48
CA PRO A 47 -6.70 -13.10 -7.78
C PRO A 47 -7.67 -12.59 -8.86
N GLY A 48 -7.12 -12.09 -9.97
CA GLY A 48 -7.89 -11.58 -11.10
C GLY A 48 -8.71 -10.32 -10.81
N VAL A 49 -8.47 -9.63 -9.70
CA VAL A 49 -9.22 -8.42 -9.31
C VAL A 49 -8.61 -7.14 -9.85
N PHE A 50 -7.28 -7.09 -9.90
CA PHE A 50 -6.52 -5.89 -10.26
C PHE A 50 -5.67 -6.14 -11.48
N ASP A 51 -5.64 -5.14 -12.36
CA ASP A 51 -4.66 -4.98 -13.42
C ASP A 51 -3.90 -3.68 -13.09
N PRO A 52 -2.68 -3.75 -12.53
CA PRO A 52 -2.03 -2.59 -11.96
C PRO A 52 -1.57 -1.60 -13.03
N ASP A 53 -1.90 -0.32 -12.85
CA ASP A 53 -1.64 0.72 -13.84
C ASP A 53 -0.54 1.69 -13.40
N TRP A 54 0.44 1.94 -14.28
CA TRP A 54 1.45 2.98 -14.06
C TRP A 54 0.83 4.37 -14.27
N ILE A 55 0.90 5.21 -13.24
CA ILE A 55 0.47 6.61 -13.31
C ILE A 55 1.67 7.54 -13.12
N TYR A 56 1.70 8.63 -13.89
CA TYR A 56 2.70 9.67 -13.76
C TYR A 56 2.10 10.90 -13.06
N GLY A 57 2.54 11.16 -11.83
CA GLY A 57 2.06 12.26 -11.00
C GLY A 57 2.83 13.59 -11.17
N GLY A 58 3.59 13.75 -12.25
CA GLY A 58 4.43 14.93 -12.49
C GLY A 58 5.77 14.89 -11.74
N LYS A 59 6.62 15.90 -11.94
CA LYS A 59 7.99 15.96 -11.40
C LYS A 59 8.10 15.77 -9.88
N LYS A 60 7.05 16.12 -9.12
CA LYS A 60 7.04 15.98 -7.65
C LYS A 60 6.69 14.57 -7.16
N ARG A 61 5.92 13.80 -7.93
CA ARG A 61 5.39 12.49 -7.52
C ARG A 61 5.96 11.32 -8.35
N GLY A 62 6.42 11.60 -9.56
CA GLY A 62 7.00 10.63 -10.49
C GLY A 62 6.01 9.54 -10.90
N TRP A 63 6.58 8.43 -11.35
CA TRP A 63 5.84 7.20 -11.63
C TRP A 63 5.41 6.49 -10.35
N SER A 64 4.22 5.88 -10.39
CA SER A 64 3.65 5.10 -9.31
C SER A 64 2.80 3.97 -9.87
N LEU A 65 2.82 2.81 -9.22
CA LEU A 65 2.04 1.65 -9.65
C LEU A 65 0.75 1.57 -8.83
N ARG A 66 -0.39 1.76 -9.48
CA ARG A 66 -1.69 1.86 -8.81
C ARG A 66 -2.47 0.56 -8.94
N TYR A 67 -3.07 0.13 -7.84
CA TYR A 67 -4.02 -0.99 -7.79
C TYR A 67 -5.43 -0.43 -7.60
N LYS A 68 -6.25 -0.47 -8.65
CA LYS A 68 -7.61 0.07 -8.65
C LYS A 68 -8.55 -0.86 -9.42
N LYS A 69 -9.74 -1.11 -8.86
CA LYS A 69 -10.87 -1.69 -9.61
C LYS A 69 -11.90 -0.59 -9.92
N THR A 70 -12.78 -0.31 -8.97
CA THR A 70 -13.67 0.87 -8.99
C THR A 70 -13.09 1.99 -8.12
N ARG A 71 -12.67 1.62 -6.90
CA ARG A 71 -11.91 2.47 -5.96
C ARG A 71 -10.46 1.98 -5.87
N ALA A 72 -9.57 2.90 -5.52
CA ALA A 72 -8.16 2.56 -5.32
C ALA A 72 -8.02 1.68 -4.06
N LEU A 73 -7.29 0.57 -4.20
CA LEU A 73 -6.84 -0.25 -3.09
C LEU A 73 -5.65 0.42 -2.42
N CYS A 74 -4.57 0.60 -3.18
CA CYS A 74 -3.36 1.31 -2.80
C CYS A 74 -2.57 1.72 -4.05
N THR A 75 -1.55 2.55 -3.86
CA THR A 75 -0.60 2.94 -4.90
C THR A 75 0.82 2.78 -4.37
N LEU A 76 1.64 1.97 -5.02
CA LEU A 76 3.04 1.78 -4.69
C LEU A 76 3.87 2.91 -5.32
N LEU A 77 4.71 3.53 -4.50
CA LEU A 77 5.50 4.71 -4.84
C LEU A 77 6.99 4.35 -4.79
N PRO A 78 7.60 3.95 -5.92
CA PRO A 78 9.03 3.66 -5.94
C PRO A 78 9.83 4.96 -5.75
N GLY A 79 10.66 4.98 -4.71
CA GLY A 79 11.61 6.05 -4.41
C GLY A 79 13.05 5.52 -4.45
N TYR A 80 14.03 6.40 -4.64
CA TYR A 80 15.41 5.95 -4.71
C TYR A 80 15.80 5.33 -3.36
N ARG A 81 16.19 4.05 -3.36
CA ARG A 81 16.49 3.26 -2.16
C ARG A 81 15.35 3.18 -1.13
N HIS A 82 14.11 3.47 -1.51
CA HIS A 82 13.00 3.67 -0.57
C HIS A 82 11.65 3.26 -1.18
N LEU A 83 10.80 2.60 -0.39
CA LEU A 83 9.44 2.25 -0.80
C LEU A 83 8.42 2.94 0.10
N SER A 84 7.43 3.57 -0.52
CA SER A 84 6.22 4.02 0.18
C SER A 84 4.98 3.52 -0.53
N VAL A 85 3.87 3.41 0.22
CA VAL A 85 2.57 3.03 -0.32
C VAL A 85 1.53 4.04 0.13
N LEU A 86 0.77 4.57 -0.82
CA LEU A 86 -0.36 5.44 -0.56
C LEU A 86 -1.64 4.61 -0.42
N VAL A 87 -2.37 4.83 0.67
CA VAL A 87 -3.71 4.28 0.93
C VAL A 87 -4.66 5.44 1.18
N VAL A 88 -5.79 5.45 0.49
CA VAL A 88 -6.84 6.47 0.69
C VAL A 88 -7.93 5.88 1.60
N LEU A 89 -8.11 6.42 2.79
CA LEU A 89 -9.08 5.96 3.78
C LEU A 89 -10.35 6.81 3.70
N GLY A 90 -11.48 6.19 3.34
CA GLY A 90 -12.79 6.82 3.36
C GLY A 90 -13.34 6.92 4.78
N LYS A 91 -14.61 7.34 4.93
CA LYS A 91 -15.23 7.45 6.26
C LYS A 91 -15.22 6.13 7.02
N ALA A 92 -15.72 5.05 6.40
CA ALA A 92 -15.80 3.74 7.05
C ALA A 92 -14.42 3.15 7.40
N GLU A 93 -13.38 3.37 6.58
CA GLU A 93 -12.04 2.88 6.92
C GLU A 93 -11.35 3.71 7.99
N ARG A 94 -11.68 4.99 8.11
CA ARG A 94 -11.23 5.84 9.22
C ARG A 94 -11.85 5.41 10.55
N GLU A 95 -13.15 5.12 10.57
CA GLU A 95 -13.82 4.56 11.75
C GLU A 95 -13.14 3.26 12.21
N LYS A 96 -12.90 2.32 11.30
CA LYS A 96 -12.16 1.06 11.58
C LYS A 96 -10.69 1.27 11.97
N PHE A 97 -10.07 2.36 11.53
CA PHE A 97 -8.72 2.73 11.96
C PHE A 97 -8.74 3.20 13.40
N ASP A 98 -9.68 4.10 13.75
CA ASP A 98 -9.82 4.70 15.06
C ASP A 98 -10.29 3.68 16.13
N GLU A 99 -11.14 2.72 15.78
CA GLU A 99 -11.49 1.57 16.65
C GLU A 99 -10.28 0.74 17.07
N ARG A 100 -9.26 0.67 16.21
CA ARG A 100 -8.03 -0.11 16.43
C ARG A 100 -6.82 0.78 16.72
N ARG A 101 -7.06 2.05 17.06
CA ARG A 101 -6.02 3.08 17.18
C ARG A 101 -4.86 2.67 18.07
N TYR A 102 -5.17 2.05 19.21
CA TYR A 102 -4.19 1.61 20.19
C TYR A 102 -3.46 0.30 19.83
N SER A 103 -3.88 -0.37 18.77
CA SER A 103 -3.22 -1.57 18.24
C SER A 103 -2.24 -1.26 17.11
N TRP A 104 -2.31 -0.06 16.54
CA TRP A 104 -1.36 0.39 15.51
C TRP A 104 -0.04 0.87 16.13
N SER A 105 1.02 0.81 15.33
CA SER A 105 2.31 1.38 15.65
C SER A 105 2.20 2.89 15.89
N PRO A 106 2.96 3.46 16.84
CA PRO A 106 2.99 4.91 17.04
C PRO A 106 3.35 5.68 15.76
N GLN A 107 4.22 5.11 14.93
CA GLN A 107 4.62 5.70 13.65
C GLN A 107 3.45 5.78 12.66
N LEU A 108 2.60 4.75 12.60
CA LEU A 108 1.43 4.77 11.73
C LEU A 108 0.34 5.71 12.24
N VAL A 109 0.09 5.71 13.55
CA VAL A 109 -0.87 6.64 14.17
C VAL A 109 -0.46 8.08 13.90
N LYS A 110 0.81 8.42 14.10
CA LYS A 110 1.34 9.75 13.79
C LYS A 110 1.10 10.13 12.32
N ARG A 111 1.44 9.24 11.38
CA ARG A 111 1.19 9.46 9.95
C ARG A 111 -0.29 9.65 9.63
N TYR A 112 -1.17 8.90 10.29
CA TYR A 112 -2.61 9.05 10.11
C TYR A 112 -3.11 10.39 10.63
N ASP A 113 -2.60 10.88 11.75
CA ASP A 113 -2.99 12.18 12.32
C ASP A 113 -2.53 13.34 11.44
N GLU A 114 -1.30 13.26 10.92
CA GLU A 114 -0.69 14.26 10.04
C GLU A 114 -1.24 14.21 8.59
N ALA A 115 -1.85 13.09 8.19
CA ALA A 115 -2.35 12.91 6.83
C ALA A 115 -3.46 13.89 6.46
N ARG A 116 -3.37 14.46 5.26
CA ARG A 116 -4.38 15.37 4.73
C ARG A 116 -5.66 14.62 4.39
N ALA A 117 -6.80 15.14 4.85
CA ALA A 117 -8.12 14.75 4.39
C ALA A 117 -8.52 15.55 3.14
N TYR A 118 -8.97 14.82 2.12
CA TYR A 118 -9.52 15.33 0.87
C TYR A 118 -10.97 14.86 0.71
N PRO A 119 -11.74 15.41 -0.25
CA PRO A 119 -13.12 14.98 -0.49
C PRO A 119 -13.26 13.47 -0.77
N ASP A 120 -12.24 12.84 -1.36
CA ASP A 120 -12.21 11.42 -1.68
C ASP A 120 -11.69 10.52 -0.55
N GLY A 121 -11.18 11.11 0.54
CA GLY A 121 -10.70 10.40 1.72
C GLY A 121 -9.43 11.01 2.32
N LYS A 122 -8.92 10.38 3.38
CA LYS A 122 -7.65 10.74 4.01
C LYS A 122 -6.52 9.98 3.34
N TRP A 123 -5.54 10.71 2.81
CA TRP A 123 -4.43 10.14 2.05
C TRP A 123 -3.26 9.81 2.97
N LEU A 124 -3.11 8.53 3.28
CA LEU A 124 -2.09 8.01 4.19
C LEU A 124 -0.95 7.40 3.40
N THR A 125 0.25 7.97 3.50
CA THR A 125 1.46 7.39 2.90
C THR A 125 2.24 6.64 3.96
N VAL A 126 2.41 5.34 3.78
CA VAL A 126 3.12 4.43 4.69
C VAL A 126 4.48 4.09 4.07
N GLU A 127 5.55 4.24 4.83
CA GLU A 127 6.89 3.81 4.42
C GLU A 127 7.08 2.34 4.74
N ILE A 128 7.76 1.62 3.85
CA ILE A 128 7.95 0.18 3.96
C ILE A 128 9.45 -0.12 4.02
N ALA A 129 9.97 -0.26 5.23
CA ALA A 129 11.37 -0.55 5.50
C ALA A 129 11.60 -1.91 6.18
N SER A 130 10.53 -2.55 6.65
CA SER A 130 10.54 -3.80 7.42
C SER A 130 9.36 -4.72 7.07
N ALA A 131 9.39 -5.94 7.61
CA ALA A 131 8.28 -6.87 7.48
C ALA A 131 7.06 -6.42 8.29
N ASP A 132 7.27 -5.77 9.43
CA ASP A 132 6.20 -5.24 10.27
C ASP A 132 5.46 -4.09 9.56
N ASP A 133 6.17 -3.19 8.88
CA ASP A 133 5.54 -2.14 8.07
C ASP A 133 4.63 -2.73 6.98
N ARG A 134 5.09 -3.82 6.33
CA ARG A 134 4.26 -4.52 5.33
C ARG A 134 3.04 -5.15 5.98
N ARG A 135 3.20 -5.85 7.11
CA ARG A 135 2.08 -6.47 7.82
C ARG A 135 1.04 -5.41 8.17
N GLU A 136 1.47 -4.32 8.76
CA GLU A 136 0.58 -3.21 9.14
C GLU A 136 -0.11 -2.60 7.91
N LEU A 137 0.62 -2.40 6.81
CA LEU A 137 0.04 -1.98 5.53
C LEU A 137 -1.02 -2.98 5.01
N THR A 138 -0.76 -4.28 5.08
CA THR A 138 -1.75 -5.29 4.62
C THR A 138 -3.02 -5.28 5.49
N GLU A 139 -2.90 -4.99 6.79
CA GLU A 139 -4.05 -4.85 7.68
C GLU A 139 -4.85 -3.56 7.39
N LEU A 140 -4.18 -2.47 7.02
CA LEU A 140 -4.82 -1.24 6.54
C LEU A 140 -5.59 -1.48 5.24
N VAL A 141 -4.91 -2.07 4.26
CA VAL A 141 -5.48 -2.39 2.94
C VAL A 141 -6.65 -3.36 3.08
N GLY A 142 -6.52 -4.34 3.99
CA GLY A 142 -7.56 -5.31 4.33
C GLY A 142 -8.84 -4.70 4.92
N MET A 143 -8.82 -3.44 5.39
CA MET A 143 -10.04 -2.72 5.77
C MET A 143 -10.86 -2.27 4.57
N LYS A 144 -10.18 -1.92 3.47
CA LYS A 144 -10.80 -1.43 2.23
C LYS A 144 -11.44 -2.56 1.44
N ARG A 145 -10.76 -3.71 1.42
CA ARG A 145 -11.23 -4.94 0.78
C ARG A 145 -10.66 -6.10 1.57
N SER A 146 -11.52 -7.00 2.06
CA SER A 146 -11.05 -8.19 2.75
C SER A 146 -10.31 -9.12 1.75
N PRO A 147 -9.10 -9.60 2.07
CA PRO A 147 -8.42 -10.60 1.27
C PRO A 147 -9.14 -11.95 1.39
N ILE A 148 -9.06 -12.79 0.35
CA ILE A 148 -9.78 -14.08 0.31
C ILE A 148 -9.32 -15.03 1.42
N ASP A 149 -8.04 -14.98 1.81
CA ASP A 149 -7.46 -15.83 2.86
C ASP A 149 -7.56 -15.24 4.27
N ARG A 150 -8.40 -14.20 4.49
CA ARG A 150 -8.69 -13.77 5.87
C ARG A 150 -9.73 -14.75 6.44
N PRO A 151 -9.41 -15.58 7.46
CA PRO A 151 -10.46 -16.28 8.18
C PRO A 151 -11.41 -15.21 8.73
N SER A 152 -12.65 -15.24 8.25
CA SER A 152 -13.72 -14.39 8.75
C SER A 152 -13.85 -14.62 10.25
N LYS A 153 -13.43 -13.65 11.07
CA LYS A 153 -13.85 -13.59 12.47
C LYS A 153 -15.36 -13.37 12.47
N GLY A 154 -16.14 -14.45 12.45
CA GLY A 154 -17.60 -14.36 12.40
C GLY A 154 -18.39 -15.59 11.95
N ALA A 155 -17.82 -16.80 11.96
CA ALA A 155 -18.62 -18.02 11.76
C ALA A 155 -18.20 -19.09 12.78
N VAL A 156 -18.50 -18.84 14.07
CA VAL A 156 -18.72 -19.96 14.99
C VAL A 156 -20.08 -20.53 14.60
N ALA A 157 -20.06 -21.51 13.69
CA ALA A 157 -21.23 -22.35 13.47
C ALA A 157 -21.45 -23.17 14.74
N VAL A 158 -22.30 -22.67 15.63
CA VAL A 158 -22.91 -23.47 16.69
C VAL A 158 -23.75 -24.54 15.98
N ARG A 159 -23.15 -25.70 15.72
CA ARG A 159 -23.94 -26.91 15.48
C ARG A 159 -24.44 -27.39 16.84
N ALA A 160 -25.60 -26.84 17.23
CA ALA A 160 -26.44 -27.44 18.24
C ALA A 160 -26.85 -28.84 17.75
N ARG A 161 -26.72 -29.82 18.65
CA ARG A 161 -27.14 -31.22 18.48
C ARG A 161 -28.60 -31.31 18.03
N ARG A 162 -28.90 -32.31 17.22
CA ARG A 162 -30.19 -33.02 17.31
C ARG A 162 -29.93 -34.52 17.32
N ILE A 163 -30.27 -35.09 18.50
CA ILE A 163 -30.80 -36.42 18.81
C ILE A 163 -30.05 -37.61 18.23
#